data_AF-A0AAW8WAS3-F1
#
_entry.id   AF-A0AAW8WAS3-F1
#
_cell.length_a   1.000
_cell.length_b   1.000
_cell.length_c   1.000
_cell.angle_alpha   90.00
_cell.angle_beta   90.00
_cell.angle_gamma   90.00
#
_symmetry.space_group_name_H-M   'P 1'
#
loop_
_entity.id
_entity.type
_entity.pdbx_description
1 polymer ?
#
loop_
_entity_poly.entity_id
_entity_poly.type
_entity_poly.pdbx_seq_one_letter_code
_entity_poly.pdbx_strand_id
1 'polypeptide(L)'
;MNILYISLSGNTKYFINRLTTYFEKERHVRVSSINVKEHPEFTTLDQPFVTFLPAFLKGGNGVNDGYTEILTTILGDYLAYEGNYQHCYGIIGSGNRNFNKQFALTAKQYAKRFNFPYITDFELRGTAHDIPRIADAILTYRNQFCFQTTKE
;
A
#
# COMPACT_ATOMS: atom_id res chain seq x y z
N MET A 1 -3.11 -12.57 6.68
CA MET A 1 -2.28 -11.46 6.15
C MET A 1 -3.11 -10.20 6.26
N ASN A 2 -2.53 -9.12 6.78
CA ASN A 2 -3.24 -7.86 7.01
C ASN A 2 -2.85 -6.84 5.93
N ILE A 3 -3.85 -6.12 5.42
CA ILE A 3 -3.70 -5.07 4.42
C ILE A 3 -4.36 -3.80 4.94
N LEU A 4 -3.62 -2.70 4.98
CA LEU A 4 -4.17 -1.36 5.20
C LEU A 4 -4.16 -0.61 3.88
N TYR A 5 -5.26 -0.01 3.44
CA TYR A 5 -5.26 0.71 2.16
C TYR A 5 -6.24 1.87 2.15
N ILE A 6 -6.12 2.73 1.14
CA ILE A 6 -7.15 3.69 0.79
C ILE A 6 -7.60 3.51 -0.66
N SER A 7 -8.91 3.60 -0.88
CA SER A 7 -9.50 3.58 -2.22
C SER A 7 -10.62 4.61 -2.34
N LEU A 8 -10.36 5.69 -3.09
CA LEU A 8 -11.34 6.75 -3.30
C LEU A 8 -12.37 6.39 -4.39
N SER A 9 -11.88 5.97 -5.57
CA SER A 9 -12.67 5.69 -6.78
C SER A 9 -12.86 4.21 -7.10
N GLY A 10 -12.32 3.30 -6.27
CA GLY A 10 -12.56 1.85 -6.38
C GLY A 10 -11.46 1.04 -7.06
N ASN A 11 -10.50 1.66 -7.76
CA ASN A 11 -9.41 0.94 -8.43
C ASN A 11 -8.58 0.09 -7.46
N THR A 12 -8.10 0.69 -6.36
CA THR A 12 -7.34 -0.04 -5.33
C THR A 12 -8.21 -1.10 -4.67
N LYS A 13 -9.47 -0.79 -4.30
CA LYS A 13 -10.42 -1.78 -3.74
C LYS A 13 -10.61 -2.99 -4.67
N TYR A 14 -10.76 -2.75 -5.96
CA TYR A 14 -10.89 -3.81 -6.97
C TYR A 14 -9.63 -4.68 -7.03
N PHE A 15 -8.44 -4.06 -7.02
CA PHE A 15 -7.17 -4.79 -6.97
C PHE A 15 -7.06 -5.65 -5.70
N ILE A 16 -7.35 -5.08 -4.53
CA ILE A 16 -7.34 -5.79 -3.24
C ILE A 16 -8.29 -6.98 -3.25
N ASN A 17 -9.52 -6.85 -3.76
CA ASN A 17 -10.46 -7.97 -3.84
C ASN A 17 -9.93 -9.15 -4.68
N ARG A 18 -9.30 -8.85 -5.83
CA ARG A 18 -8.67 -9.87 -6.68
C ARG A 18 -7.46 -10.50 -6.00
N LEU A 19 -6.64 -9.70 -5.32
CA LEU A 19 -5.47 -10.16 -4.58
C LEU A 19 -5.88 -11.06 -3.41
N THR A 20 -6.92 -10.69 -2.66
CA THR A 20 -7.53 -11.52 -1.61
C THR A 20 -7.99 -12.86 -2.16
N THR A 21 -8.73 -12.85 -3.26
CA THR A 21 -9.19 -14.09 -3.92
C THR A 21 -8.02 -14.99 -4.29
N TYR A 22 -6.95 -14.41 -4.83
CA TYR A 22 -5.74 -15.15 -5.19
C TYR A 22 -5.04 -15.76 -3.98
N PHE A 23 -4.85 -14.99 -2.90
CA PHE A 23 -4.23 -15.50 -1.67
C PHE A 23 -5.03 -16.63 -1.03
N GLU A 24 -6.36 -16.51 -0.98
CA GLU A 24 -7.21 -17.52 -0.36
C GLU A 24 -7.25 -18.82 -1.17
N LYS A 25 -7.35 -18.71 -2.51
CA LYS A 25 -7.46 -19.88 -3.40
C LYS A 25 -6.12 -20.54 -3.71
N GLU A 26 -5.10 -19.75 -4.07
CA GLU A 26 -3.84 -20.26 -4.63
C GLU A 26 -2.72 -20.39 -3.60
N ARG A 27 -2.84 -19.68 -2.46
CA ARG A 27 -1.82 -19.66 -1.40
C ARG A 27 -2.35 -20.15 -0.06
N HIS A 28 -3.66 -20.38 0.06
CA HIS A 28 -4.34 -20.73 1.31
C HIS A 28 -4.02 -19.78 2.48
N VAL A 29 -3.88 -18.49 2.15
CA VAL A 29 -3.63 -17.42 3.12
C VAL A 29 -4.90 -16.59 3.28
N ARG A 30 -5.47 -16.57 4.49
CA ARG A 30 -6.57 -15.66 4.82
C ARG A 30 -6.10 -14.20 4.77
N VAL A 31 -6.89 -13.33 4.15
CA VAL A 31 -6.61 -11.90 4.10
C VAL A 31 -7.61 -11.13 4.95
N SER A 32 -7.12 -10.17 5.73
CA SER A 32 -7.93 -9.14 6.38
C SER A 32 -7.49 -7.80 5.80
N SER A 33 -8.44 -6.96 5.37
CA SER A 33 -8.14 -5.69 4.72
C SER A 33 -9.00 -4.55 5.27
N ILE A 34 -8.39 -3.41 5.55
CA ILE A 34 -9.05 -2.20 6.04
C ILE A 34 -8.92 -1.10 4.99
N ASN A 35 -10.05 -0.60 4.49
CA ASN A 35 -10.09 0.64 3.71
C ASN A 35 -10.26 1.83 4.66
N VAL A 36 -9.23 2.64 4.85
CA VAL A 36 -9.28 3.77 5.79
C VAL A 36 -10.31 4.85 5.41
N LYS A 37 -10.77 4.86 4.15
CA LYS A 37 -11.90 5.71 3.74
C LYS A 37 -13.23 5.25 4.36
N GLU A 38 -13.42 3.93 4.50
CA GLU A 38 -14.64 3.31 5.02
C GLU A 38 -14.58 3.14 6.54
N HIS A 39 -13.37 3.10 7.10
CA HIS A 39 -13.07 2.99 8.53
C HIS A 39 -12.10 4.11 8.93
N PRO A 40 -12.59 5.36 9.06
CA PRO A 40 -11.75 6.52 9.36
C PRO A 40 -11.27 6.55 10.81
N GLU A 41 -11.88 5.78 11.72
CA GLU A 41 -11.40 5.61 13.08
C GLU A 41 -10.04 4.88 13.12
N PHE A 42 -9.07 5.51 13.78
CA PHE A 42 -7.74 4.94 13.92
C PHE A 42 -7.71 3.97 15.10
N THR A 43 -7.17 2.78 14.86
CA THR A 43 -6.87 1.78 15.89
C THR A 43 -5.39 1.43 15.87
N THR A 44 -4.89 0.89 16.97
CA THR A 44 -3.54 0.33 17.03
C THR A 44 -3.47 -0.95 16.21
N LEU A 45 -2.45 -1.07 15.36
CA LEU A 45 -2.18 -2.21 14.51
C LEU A 45 -0.95 -2.95 15.06
N ASP A 46 -1.18 -3.94 15.91
CA ASP A 46 -0.16 -4.74 16.61
C ASP A 46 0.38 -5.92 15.76
N GLN A 47 -0.30 -6.24 14.66
CA GLN A 47 0.06 -7.33 13.77
C GLN A 47 0.72 -6.82 12.48
N PRO A 48 1.74 -7.51 11.92
CA PRO A 48 2.39 -7.09 10.68
C PRO A 48 1.43 -6.93 9.51
N PHE A 49 1.56 -5.84 8.75
CA PHE A 49 0.71 -5.53 7.61
C PHE A 49 1.48 -4.90 6.43
N VAL A 50 0.88 -4.96 5.24
CA VAL A 50 1.33 -4.22 4.05
C VAL A 50 0.34 -3.10 3.76
N THR A 51 0.83 -1.97 3.24
CA THR A 51 -0.07 -0.87 2.86
C THR A 51 -0.14 -0.60 1.35
N PHE A 52 -1.30 -0.15 0.88
CA PHE A 52 -1.55 0.20 -0.51
C PHE A 52 -2.03 1.65 -0.63
N LEU A 53 -1.32 2.45 -1.43
CA LEU A 53 -1.56 3.88 -1.56
C LEU A 53 -1.68 4.30 -3.04
N PRO A 54 -2.87 4.72 -3.51
CA PRO A 54 -3.00 5.39 -4.80
C PRO A 54 -2.42 6.82 -4.75
N ALA A 55 -1.82 7.26 -5.85
CA ALA A 55 -1.30 8.62 -5.97
C ALA A 55 -2.41 9.61 -6.35
N PHE A 56 -2.66 10.57 -5.45
CA PHE A 56 -3.45 11.77 -5.71
C PHE A 56 -2.61 12.98 -5.32
N LEU A 57 -2.19 13.75 -6.32
CA LEU A 57 -1.26 14.87 -6.15
C LEU A 57 -1.89 16.15 -6.67
N LYS A 58 -1.62 17.28 -5.99
CA LYS A 58 -2.03 18.61 -6.42
C LYS A 58 -0.86 19.36 -7.04
N GLY A 59 -1.19 20.10 -8.10
CA GLY A 59 -0.23 20.87 -8.88
C GLY A 59 0.54 19.97 -9.84
N GLY A 60 1.46 20.53 -10.61
CA GLY A 60 2.31 19.76 -11.50
C GLY A 60 1.93 19.83 -12.97
N ASN A 61 2.94 19.84 -13.82
CA ASN A 61 2.83 19.53 -15.25
C ASN A 61 3.23 18.08 -15.59
N GLY A 62 3.44 17.22 -14.58
CA GLY A 62 3.94 15.85 -14.76
C GLY A 62 5.46 15.73 -14.89
N VAL A 63 6.20 16.84 -14.85
CA VAL A 63 7.65 16.89 -15.17
C VAL A 63 8.49 17.58 -14.10
N ASN A 64 8.07 18.74 -13.57
CA ASN A 64 8.90 19.64 -12.74
C ASN A 64 8.31 20.02 -11.37
N ASP A 65 7.02 19.82 -11.15
CA ASP A 65 6.28 20.26 -9.97
C ASP A 65 5.11 19.30 -9.65
N GLY A 66 4.31 19.59 -8.62
CA GLY A 66 3.11 18.80 -8.28
C GLY A 66 3.33 17.58 -7.42
N TYR A 67 4.19 17.69 -6.40
CA TYR A 67 4.57 16.60 -5.52
C TYR A 67 3.75 16.54 -4.21
N THR A 68 2.75 17.42 -4.05
CA THR A 68 1.97 17.52 -2.81
C THR A 68 0.82 16.53 -2.82
N GLU A 69 0.84 15.59 -1.89
CA GLU A 69 -0.26 14.66 -1.64
C GLU A 69 -1.56 15.39 -1.30
N ILE A 70 -2.66 14.92 -1.87
CA ILE A 70 -4.02 15.32 -1.53
C ILE A 70 -4.93 14.11 -1.41
N LEU A 71 -6.07 14.28 -0.72
CA LEU A 71 -7.17 13.31 -0.59
C LEU A 71 -6.86 11.97 0.10
N THR A 72 -5.59 11.61 0.23
CA THR A 72 -5.13 10.30 0.72
C THR A 72 -4.28 10.38 1.99
N THR A 73 -4.08 11.59 2.52
CA THR A 73 -3.27 11.89 3.71
C THR A 73 -3.74 11.15 4.97
N ILE A 74 -5.04 10.82 5.06
CA ILE A 74 -5.60 10.04 6.16
C ILE A 74 -4.92 8.67 6.33
N LEU A 75 -4.40 8.07 5.25
CA LEU A 75 -3.62 6.83 5.36
C LEU A 75 -2.30 7.09 6.10
N GLY A 76 -1.64 8.21 5.82
CA GLY A 76 -0.41 8.60 6.51
C GLY A 76 -0.64 8.92 7.99
N ASP A 77 -1.77 9.54 8.31
CA ASP A 77 -2.16 9.80 9.70
C ASP A 77 -2.44 8.49 10.43
N TYR A 78 -3.12 7.52 9.81
CA TYR A 78 -3.34 6.17 10.36
C TYR A 78 -2.01 5.44 10.60
N LEU A 79 -1.08 5.50 9.64
CA LEU A 79 0.25 4.92 9.79
C LEU A 79 1.03 5.56 10.94
N ALA A 80 0.90 6.87 11.16
CA ALA A 80 1.59 7.57 12.25
C ALA A 80 0.96 7.32 13.63
N TYR A 81 -0.35 7.09 13.67
CA TYR A 81 -1.11 6.86 14.90
C TYR A 81 -0.49 5.72 15.74
N GLU A 82 -0.13 6.04 16.98
CA GLU A 82 0.46 5.10 17.95
C GLU A 82 1.62 4.25 17.40
N GLY A 83 2.38 4.78 16.43
CA GLY A 83 3.52 4.06 15.87
C GLY A 83 3.16 2.91 14.92
N ASN A 84 1.92 2.82 14.43
CA ASN A 84 1.46 1.75 13.54
C ASN A 84 2.41 1.43 12.37
N TYR A 85 3.09 2.43 11.82
CA TYR A 85 4.08 2.28 10.74
C TYR A 85 5.20 1.30 11.08
N GLN A 86 5.51 1.08 12.35
CA GLN A 86 6.52 0.12 12.80
C GLN A 86 6.14 -1.34 12.49
N HIS A 87 4.85 -1.63 12.36
CA HIS A 87 4.34 -2.95 11.96
C HIS A 87 4.10 -3.06 10.44
N CYS A 88 4.36 -1.99 9.69
CA CYS A 88 4.24 -1.98 8.24
C CYS A 88 5.52 -2.54 7.60
N TYR A 89 5.44 -3.72 6.99
CA TYR A 89 6.61 -4.33 6.33
C TYR A 89 6.85 -3.81 4.90
N GLY A 90 6.02 -2.89 4.42
CA GLY A 90 6.24 -2.17 3.17
C GLY A 90 4.98 -1.59 2.56
N ILE A 91 5.19 -0.80 1.51
CA ILE A 91 4.14 -0.10 0.77
C ILE A 91 4.12 -0.46 -0.71
N ILE A 92 2.91 -0.53 -1.26
CA ILE A 92 2.65 -0.74 -2.69
C ILE A 92 1.91 0.48 -3.24
N GLY A 93 2.44 1.04 -4.33
CA GLY A 93 1.84 2.20 -4.97
C GLY A 93 0.83 1.84 -6.06
N SER A 94 -0.24 2.63 -6.17
CA SER A 94 -1.09 2.65 -7.36
C SER A 94 -1.03 4.02 -8.03
N GLY A 95 -1.16 4.06 -9.35
CA GLY A 95 -1.16 5.33 -10.08
C GLY A 95 -1.61 5.17 -11.52
N ASN A 96 -1.39 6.22 -12.31
CA ASN A 96 -1.63 6.22 -13.75
C ASN A 96 -0.34 6.67 -14.44
N ARG A 97 0.17 5.88 -15.39
CA ARG A 97 1.46 6.11 -16.05
C ARG A 97 1.46 7.37 -16.90
N ASN A 98 0.29 7.90 -17.26
CA ASN A 98 0.15 9.19 -17.93
C ASN A 98 0.72 10.36 -17.10
N PHE A 99 0.92 10.17 -15.79
CA PHE A 99 1.55 11.16 -14.91
C PHE A 99 3.09 11.06 -14.83
N ASN A 100 3.71 10.20 -15.66
CA ASN A 100 5.16 10.09 -15.83
C ASN A 100 5.93 10.00 -14.49
N LYS A 101 6.74 11.00 -14.14
CA LYS A 101 7.58 11.00 -12.93
C LYS A 101 6.77 10.95 -11.63
N GLN A 102 5.49 11.29 -11.70
CA GLN A 102 4.58 11.29 -10.55
C GLN A 102 3.86 9.94 -10.37
N PHE A 103 4.09 8.97 -11.26
CA PHE A 103 3.52 7.63 -11.13
C PHE A 103 3.94 6.96 -9.82
N ALA A 104 2.93 6.59 -9.01
CA ALA A 104 3.07 5.96 -7.70
C ALA A 104 3.96 6.73 -6.70
N LEU A 105 4.08 8.05 -6.89
CA LEU A 105 5.03 8.88 -6.15
C LEU A 105 4.72 9.01 -4.66
N THR A 106 3.45 9.10 -4.26
CA THR A 106 3.06 9.20 -2.83
C THR A 106 3.52 7.97 -2.03
N ALA A 107 3.45 6.78 -2.61
CA ALA A 107 3.98 5.57 -1.98
C ALA A 107 5.50 5.64 -1.75
N LYS A 108 6.26 6.21 -2.70
CA LYS A 108 7.71 6.42 -2.54
C LYS A 108 8.01 7.47 -1.46
N GLN A 109 7.20 8.53 -1.38
CA GLN A 109 7.32 9.52 -0.31
C GLN A 109 7.07 8.90 1.06
N TYR A 110 6.09 8.01 1.19
CA TYR A 110 5.77 7.33 2.45
C TYR A 110 6.85 6.33 2.86
N ALA A 111 7.38 5.56 1.89
CA ALA A 111 8.52 4.69 2.14
C ALA A 111 9.71 5.47 2.74
N LYS A 112 10.01 6.66 2.21
CA LYS A 112 11.05 7.54 2.77
C LYS A 112 10.65 8.11 4.14
N ARG A 113 9.41 8.57 4.31
CA ARG A 113 8.92 9.21 5.55
C ARG A 113 8.95 8.25 6.74
N PHE A 114 8.48 7.02 6.54
CA PHE A 114 8.30 6.03 7.61
C PHE A 114 9.39 4.96 7.65
N ASN A 115 10.35 5.01 6.74
CA ASN A 115 11.49 4.10 6.66
C ASN A 115 11.11 2.61 6.55
N PHE A 116 10.03 2.31 5.82
CA PHE A 116 9.70 0.96 5.37
C PHE A 116 9.93 0.81 3.85
N PRO A 117 10.09 -0.42 3.33
CA PRO A 117 10.36 -0.63 1.91
C PRO A 117 9.22 -0.18 0.99
N TYR A 118 9.57 0.42 -0.14
CA TYR A 118 8.70 0.49 -1.31
C TYR A 118 8.80 -0.84 -2.07
N ILE A 119 7.76 -1.66 -2.00
CA ILE A 119 7.77 -3.03 -2.53
C ILE A 119 7.68 -3.01 -4.06
N THR A 120 6.63 -2.34 -4.59
CA THR A 120 6.33 -2.27 -6.02
C THR A 120 5.14 -1.33 -6.30
N ASP A 121 4.79 -1.14 -7.56
CA ASP A 121 3.56 -0.49 -8.02
C ASP A 121 2.69 -1.37 -8.94
N PHE A 122 1.49 -0.85 -9.23
CA PHE A 122 0.62 -1.24 -10.34
C PHE A 122 -0.15 -0.03 -10.88
N GLU A 123 -0.68 -0.15 -12.10
CA GLU A 123 -1.45 0.92 -12.74
C GLU A 123 -2.96 0.71 -12.56
N LEU A 124 -3.66 1.79 -12.18
CA LEU A 124 -5.11 1.84 -11.98
C LEU A 124 -5.61 0.67 -11.13
N ARG A 125 -6.38 -0.25 -11.73
CA ARG A 125 -6.96 -1.44 -11.06
C ARG A 125 -6.07 -2.70 -11.17
N GLY A 126 -4.88 -2.55 -11.73
CA GLY A 126 -3.94 -3.63 -12.02
C GLY A 126 -4.40 -4.59 -13.12
N THR A 127 -3.45 -5.37 -13.61
CA THR A 127 -3.63 -6.36 -14.67
C THR A 127 -3.79 -7.78 -14.09
N ALA A 128 -3.87 -8.80 -14.95
CA ALA A 128 -3.77 -10.20 -14.53
C ALA A 128 -2.37 -10.56 -14.03
N HIS A 129 -1.33 -10.00 -14.65
CA HIS A 129 0.08 -10.26 -14.31
C HIS A 129 0.49 -9.62 -12.98
N ASP A 130 -0.15 -8.50 -12.60
CA ASP A 130 0.16 -7.81 -11.34
C ASP A 130 -0.19 -8.65 -10.10
N ILE A 131 -1.24 -9.48 -10.16
CA ILE A 131 -1.70 -10.24 -8.99
C ILE A 131 -0.65 -11.23 -8.48
N PRO A 132 -0.18 -12.22 -9.27
CA PRO A 132 0.83 -13.16 -8.77
C PRO A 132 2.16 -12.47 -8.44
N ARG A 133 2.59 -11.52 -9.28
CA ARG A 133 3.83 -10.75 -9.07
C ARG A 133 3.83 -10.00 -7.74
N ILE A 134 2.73 -9.31 -7.42
CA ILE A 134 2.61 -8.55 -6.17
C ILE A 134 2.39 -9.49 -4.98
N ALA A 135 1.65 -10.58 -5.14
CA ALA A 135 1.47 -11.58 -4.09
C ALA A 135 2.81 -12.19 -3.65
N ASP A 136 3.65 -12.60 -4.59
CA ASP A 136 4.97 -13.19 -4.30
C ASP A 136 5.93 -12.16 -3.67
N ALA A 137 5.88 -10.90 -4.13
CA ALA A 137 6.63 -9.81 -3.50
C ALA A 137 6.20 -9.58 -2.03
N ILE A 138 4.88 -9.52 -1.76
CA ILE A 138 4.36 -9.36 -0.40
C ILE A 138 4.85 -10.47 0.52
N LEU A 139 4.80 -11.73 0.07
CA LEU A 139 5.28 -12.87 0.86
C LEU A 139 6.78 -12.77 1.17
N THR A 140 7.57 -12.32 0.19
CA THR A 140 9.02 -12.13 0.36
C THR A 140 9.32 -11.10 1.45
N TYR A 141 8.74 -9.90 1.37
CA TYR A 141 8.95 -8.83 2.35
C TYR A 141 8.37 -9.17 3.73
N ARG A 142 7.20 -9.81 3.78
CA ARG A 142 6.60 -10.28 5.03
C ARG A 142 7.52 -11.26 5.75
N ASN A 143 8.07 -12.24 5.04
CA ASN A 143 8.96 -13.22 5.64
C ASN A 143 10.22 -12.55 6.19
N GLN A 144 10.85 -11.65 5.42
CA GLN A 144 12.02 -10.90 5.86
C GLN A 144 11.74 -10.09 7.14
N PHE A 145 10.60 -9.40 7.19
CA PHE A 145 10.18 -8.64 8.37
C PHE A 145 10.01 -9.54 9.61
N CYS A 146 9.27 -10.66 9.48
CA CYS A 146 9.06 -11.60 10.59
C CYS A 146 10.37 -12.25 11.08
N PHE A 147 11.35 -12.47 10.20
CA PHE A 147 12.67 -12.99 10.59
C PHE A 147 13.52 -11.97 11.36
N GLN A 148 13.32 -10.67 11.13
CA GLN A 148 14.04 -9.63 11.86
C GLN A 148 13.46 -9.44 13.25
N THR A 149 12.12 -9.47 13.39
CA THR A 149 11.43 -9.29 14.67
C THR A 149 11.57 -10.47 15.64
N THR A 150 12.09 -11.62 15.20
CA THR A 150 12.30 -12.80 16.06
C THR A 150 13.71 -12.90 16.64
N LYS A 151 14.59 -11.95 16.31
CA LYS A 151 16.00 -11.91 16.77
C LYS A 151 16.26 -10.92 17.91
N GLU A 152 15.24 -10.23 18.39
CA GLU A 152 15.26 -9.38 19.59
C GLU A 152 14.56 -10.09 20.74
#